data_AF-A0A0F9D9V6-F1
#
_entry.id   AF-A0A0F9D9V6-F1
#
_cell.length_a   1.000
_cell.length_b   1.000
_cell.length_c   1.000
_cell.angle_alpha   90.00
_cell.angle_beta   90.00
_cell.angle_gamma   90.00
#
_symmetry.space_group_name_H-M   'P 1'
#
loop_
_entity.id
_entity.type
_entity.pdbx_description
1 polymer ?
#
loop_
_entity_poly.entity_id
_entity_poly.type
_entity_poly.pdbx_seq_one_letter_code
_entity_poly.pdbx_strand_id
1 'polypeptide(L)'
;PATEHIRVANLLLRSAATTGTDNGALVNRNWNDHAQGTNSQGHLLHIAERLRQEVSSWHDGVALTLKNVAGAALTTGNSSTAVELVTTVGSIYQLHKQTFPAHDMYVNANDDTHIVNDSVSPYLTTADLVTDVTAIADGTAIGVNKYFNLVIWGAQNKSGEAQHLLVNLPTGQYTTSANAVSDVDGYSIFSIPNAYRGVGFLIARLTFRLIAGSQWTYIAQEDLRGLIPPISAGVGVTTTDHALLANLLVDDHTLYLLADGTRALTGAWDMGSQNLTNVNIDGGTIGGVTLDGTITLGGQVFDAGSGYLEIDTTGRHGLVIDGGIVTGGATPLGRTQHWFSGNFVSDGSSNFAWKQTCGGRLTGADGDTAELIGSLFANTIVTQTAAETIGIVAQLRLAEPTTTKNVTTITTAATLYILDAPTEGTTNAAIYVASGDTNIQTMTLGGKLTAGANEIEGSNFDINGGTIDGVTIT
;
A
#
# COMPACT_ATOMS: atom_id res chain seq x y z
N PRO A 1 -5.58 -55.43 -22.07
CA PRO A 1 -4.86 -56.45 -21.25
C PRO A 1 -5.36 -56.39 -19.80
N ALA A 2 -5.77 -57.53 -19.24
CA ALA A 2 -6.35 -57.61 -17.89
C ALA A 2 -5.30 -57.89 -16.77
N THR A 3 -4.02 -57.90 -17.15
CA THR A 3 -2.88 -58.12 -16.25
C THR A 3 -1.82 -57.08 -16.57
N GLU A 4 -1.19 -56.49 -15.54
CA GLU A 4 -0.10 -55.54 -15.72
C GLU A 4 1.14 -56.27 -16.27
N HIS A 5 1.63 -55.81 -17.42
CA HIS A 5 2.87 -56.28 -18.01
C HIS A 5 4.02 -55.35 -17.62
N ILE A 6 5.24 -55.88 -17.53
CA ILE A 6 6.45 -55.08 -17.29
C ILE A 6 6.56 -53.98 -18.36
N ARG A 7 6.92 -52.76 -17.94
CA ARG A 7 7.13 -51.63 -18.85
C ARG A 7 8.34 -51.94 -19.75
N VAL A 8 8.20 -51.73 -21.06
CA VAL A 8 9.24 -52.06 -22.05
C VAL A 8 9.88 -50.81 -22.65
N ALA A 9 9.11 -49.74 -22.86
CA ALA A 9 9.61 -48.46 -23.34
C ALA A 9 8.66 -47.32 -22.99
N ASN A 10 9.19 -46.11 -22.91
CA ASN A 10 8.46 -44.86 -22.96
C ASN A 10 8.57 -44.30 -24.38
N LEU A 11 7.44 -44.24 -25.08
CA LEU A 11 7.34 -43.74 -26.43
C LEU A 11 6.62 -42.39 -26.47
N LEU A 12 7.17 -41.41 -27.17
CA LEU A 12 6.45 -40.21 -27.57
C LEU A 12 6.12 -40.33 -29.06
N LEU A 13 4.84 -40.49 -29.36
CA LEU A 13 4.33 -40.62 -30.72
C LEU A 13 3.58 -39.35 -31.12
N ARG A 14 3.60 -39.05 -32.42
CA ARG A 14 2.70 -38.05 -33.01
C ARG A 14 1.42 -38.74 -33.47
N SER A 15 0.67 -38.12 -34.38
CA SER A 15 -0.45 -38.83 -35.02
C SER A 15 0.05 -40.12 -35.70
N ALA A 16 -0.83 -41.10 -35.88
CA ALA A 16 -0.47 -42.38 -36.50
C ALA A 16 0.12 -42.19 -37.91
N ALA A 17 -0.44 -41.28 -38.71
CA ALA A 17 0.05 -40.97 -40.04
C ALA A 17 1.47 -40.38 -40.01
N THR A 18 1.71 -39.41 -39.11
CA THR A 18 3.00 -38.71 -39.03
C THR A 18 4.11 -39.61 -38.46
N THR A 19 3.80 -40.44 -37.46
CA THR A 19 4.75 -41.41 -36.89
C THR A 19 5.22 -42.42 -37.94
N GLY A 20 4.33 -42.84 -38.85
CA GLY A 20 4.66 -43.75 -39.94
C GLY A 20 5.54 -43.14 -41.04
N THR A 21 5.43 -41.83 -41.29
CA THR A 21 6.29 -41.12 -42.26
C THR A 21 7.61 -40.64 -41.67
N ASP A 22 7.66 -40.34 -40.37
CA ASP A 22 8.84 -39.80 -39.67
C ASP A 22 9.83 -40.90 -39.23
N ASN A 23 9.73 -42.12 -39.79
CA ASN A 23 10.52 -43.29 -39.42
C ASN A 23 10.44 -43.69 -37.93
N GLY A 24 9.34 -43.38 -37.24
CA GLY A 24 9.03 -43.90 -35.90
C GLY A 24 8.73 -42.86 -34.84
N ALA A 25 8.95 -43.24 -33.57
CA ALA A 25 8.66 -42.42 -32.40
C ALA A 25 9.66 -41.25 -32.26
N LEU A 26 9.19 -40.08 -31.80
CA LEU A 26 10.05 -38.95 -31.47
C LEU A 26 10.96 -39.23 -30.28
N VAL A 27 10.44 -39.97 -29.30
CA VAL A 27 11.20 -40.46 -28.16
C VAL A 27 10.97 -41.96 -28.09
N ASN A 28 12.05 -42.73 -28.04
CA ASN A 28 12.01 -44.15 -27.74
C ASN A 28 13.02 -44.44 -26.62
N ARG A 29 12.56 -44.31 -25.37
CA ARG A 29 13.36 -44.65 -24.18
C ARG A 29 12.99 -46.04 -23.72
N ASN A 30 13.82 -47.02 -24.02
CA ASN A 30 13.59 -48.37 -23.54
C ASN A 30 13.78 -48.48 -22.03
N TRP A 31 12.91 -49.23 -21.37
CA TRP A 31 13.08 -49.70 -20.00
C TRP A 31 13.93 -50.96 -20.04
N ASN A 32 15.24 -50.77 -20.12
CA ASN A 32 16.20 -51.83 -20.36
C ASN A 32 16.63 -52.57 -19.09
N ASP A 33 15.76 -52.81 -18.09
CA ASP A 33 16.11 -53.23 -16.71
C ASP A 33 16.69 -54.67 -16.55
N HIS A 34 17.34 -55.23 -17.57
CA HIS A 34 17.98 -56.55 -17.54
C HIS A 34 19.21 -56.62 -16.63
N ALA A 35 19.28 -57.60 -15.71
CA ALA A 35 20.35 -57.71 -14.73
C ALA A 35 21.77 -57.88 -15.32
N GLN A 36 21.90 -58.57 -16.48
CA GLN A 36 23.16 -58.70 -17.23
C GLN A 36 22.92 -58.85 -18.74
N GLY A 37 23.80 -58.24 -19.55
CA GLY A 37 23.84 -58.39 -21.00
C GLY A 37 24.46 -59.73 -21.43
N THR A 38 24.50 -59.99 -22.74
CA THR A 38 25.05 -61.22 -23.35
C THR A 38 26.56 -61.40 -23.15
N ASN A 39 27.27 -60.34 -22.75
CA ASN A 39 28.68 -60.34 -22.38
C ASN A 39 28.90 -60.53 -20.86
N SER A 40 27.87 -60.92 -20.11
CA SER A 40 27.88 -61.04 -18.64
C SER A 40 28.18 -59.73 -17.89
N GLN A 41 28.01 -58.57 -18.53
CA GLN A 41 28.10 -57.25 -17.89
C GLN A 41 26.70 -56.68 -17.69
N GLY A 42 26.41 -56.20 -16.47
CA GLY A 42 25.08 -55.69 -16.11
C GLY A 42 24.97 -54.17 -16.09
N HIS A 43 23.78 -53.70 -15.69
CA HIS A 43 23.49 -52.28 -15.48
C HIS A 43 24.54 -51.55 -14.66
N LEU A 44 25.20 -52.23 -13.73
CA LEU A 44 26.25 -51.64 -12.91
C LEU A 44 27.40 -51.07 -13.76
N LEU A 45 27.78 -51.72 -14.87
CA LEU A 45 28.81 -51.17 -15.76
C LEU A 45 28.28 -49.98 -16.58
N HIS A 46 27.06 -50.06 -17.12
CA HIS A 46 26.47 -48.96 -17.90
C HIS A 46 26.18 -47.73 -17.01
N ILE A 47 25.74 -47.95 -15.77
CA ILE A 47 25.55 -46.91 -14.77
C ILE A 47 26.90 -46.31 -14.40
N ALA A 48 27.93 -47.12 -14.17
CA ALA A 48 29.27 -46.63 -13.90
C ALA A 48 29.88 -45.87 -15.10
N GLU A 49 29.58 -46.27 -16.33
CA GLU A 49 29.98 -45.56 -17.54
C GLU A 49 29.25 -44.21 -17.66
N ARG A 50 27.94 -44.18 -17.44
CA ARG A 50 27.15 -42.93 -17.41
C ARG A 50 27.69 -42.01 -16.32
N LEU A 51 27.84 -42.47 -15.08
CA LEU A 51 28.29 -41.63 -13.96
C LEU A 51 29.68 -41.02 -14.23
N ARG A 52 30.57 -41.73 -14.94
CA ARG A 52 31.86 -41.18 -15.37
C ARG A 52 31.77 -40.11 -16.47
N GLN A 53 30.62 -39.94 -17.12
CA GLN A 53 30.38 -38.81 -18.03
C GLN A 53 30.04 -37.51 -17.27
N GLU A 54 29.74 -37.60 -15.98
CA GLU A 54 29.50 -36.44 -15.12
C GLU A 54 30.81 -35.94 -14.50
N VAL A 55 30.79 -34.74 -13.91
CA VAL A 55 31.92 -34.25 -13.10
C VAL A 55 32.03 -35.04 -11.81
N SER A 56 33.23 -35.07 -11.22
CA SER A 56 33.42 -35.72 -9.92
C SER A 56 32.68 -34.96 -8.82
N SER A 57 32.11 -35.69 -7.86
CA SER A 57 31.30 -35.10 -6.79
C SER A 57 32.14 -34.88 -5.54
N TRP A 58 32.25 -33.63 -5.10
CA TRP A 58 32.89 -33.28 -3.84
C TRP A 58 32.08 -33.79 -2.64
N HIS A 59 32.77 -34.27 -1.59
CA HIS A 59 32.13 -34.73 -0.36
C HIS A 59 32.54 -33.95 0.89
N ASP A 60 33.85 -33.75 1.08
CA ASP A 60 34.39 -33.01 2.23
C ASP A 60 35.82 -32.51 1.97
N GLY A 61 36.28 -31.51 2.72
CA GLY A 61 37.64 -30.97 2.66
C GLY A 61 37.94 -30.12 1.43
N VAL A 62 39.22 -30.08 1.01
CA VAL A 62 39.72 -29.21 -0.08
C VAL A 62 39.36 -27.74 0.16
N ALA A 63 39.45 -27.29 1.42
CA ALA A 63 39.22 -25.89 1.77
C ALA A 63 40.39 -25.06 1.25
N LEU A 64 40.10 -24.08 0.40
CA LEU A 64 41.10 -23.21 -0.19
C LEU A 64 41.46 -22.06 0.76
N THR A 65 42.75 -21.88 0.96
CA THR A 65 43.38 -20.72 1.59
C THR A 65 44.45 -20.18 0.65
N LEU A 66 44.67 -18.86 0.68
CA LEU A 66 45.72 -18.21 -0.10
C LEU A 66 46.88 -17.86 0.82
N LYS A 67 48.12 -17.99 0.34
CA LYS A 67 49.31 -17.47 1.02
C LYS A 67 49.95 -16.35 0.23
N ASN A 68 50.64 -15.49 0.96
CA ASN A 68 51.44 -14.41 0.44
C ASN A 68 52.93 -14.79 0.38
N VAL A 69 53.76 -13.94 -0.22
CA VAL A 69 55.22 -14.13 -0.33
C VAL A 69 55.96 -14.43 0.99
N ALA A 70 55.38 -14.08 2.14
CA ALA A 70 55.94 -14.34 3.48
C ALA A 70 55.38 -15.62 4.14
N GLY A 71 54.56 -16.39 3.42
CA GLY A 71 53.93 -17.63 3.90
C GLY A 71 52.71 -17.43 4.81
N ALA A 72 52.31 -16.18 5.05
CA ALA A 72 51.13 -15.87 5.85
C ALA A 72 49.86 -15.96 5.00
N ALA A 73 48.74 -16.30 5.63
CA ALA A 73 47.45 -16.34 4.96
C ALA A 73 47.10 -14.95 4.38
N LEU A 74 46.77 -14.90 3.10
CA LEU A 74 46.32 -13.70 2.42
C LEU A 74 44.83 -13.50 2.68
N THR A 75 44.49 -12.45 3.44
CA THR A 75 43.12 -12.09 3.81
C THR A 75 42.56 -11.00 2.90
N THR A 76 41.22 -10.89 2.84
CA THR A 76 40.54 -9.89 2.00
C THR A 76 40.97 -8.47 2.35
N GLY A 77 41.31 -7.68 1.34
CA GLY A 77 41.82 -6.31 1.46
C GLY A 77 43.35 -6.19 1.52
N ASN A 78 44.07 -7.31 1.68
CA ASN A 78 45.53 -7.32 1.68
C ASN A 78 46.11 -7.52 0.28
N SER A 79 47.24 -6.88 0.03
CA SER A 79 47.99 -6.99 -1.23
C SER A 79 49.23 -7.86 -1.08
N SER A 80 49.57 -8.63 -2.11
CA SER A 80 50.83 -9.38 -2.17
C SER A 80 51.42 -9.43 -3.58
N THR A 81 52.73 -9.60 -3.65
CA THR A 81 53.49 -9.84 -4.88
C THR A 81 53.59 -11.33 -5.23
N ALA A 82 53.04 -12.21 -4.38
CA ALA A 82 52.86 -13.62 -4.66
C ALA A 82 51.49 -14.08 -4.15
N VAL A 83 50.83 -14.97 -4.89
CA VAL A 83 49.57 -15.60 -4.48
C VAL A 83 49.70 -17.09 -4.73
N GLU A 84 49.84 -17.82 -3.63
CA GLU A 84 49.99 -19.27 -3.61
C GLU A 84 48.69 -19.93 -3.11
N LEU A 85 48.24 -20.97 -3.81
CA LEU A 85 47.07 -21.76 -3.45
C LEU A 85 47.44 -22.83 -2.44
N VAL A 86 46.65 -22.92 -1.38
CA VAL A 86 46.78 -23.95 -0.35
C VAL A 86 45.43 -24.62 -0.14
N THR A 87 45.35 -25.94 -0.27
CA THR A 87 44.13 -26.71 -0.01
C THR A 87 44.35 -27.75 1.07
N THR A 88 43.34 -27.95 1.92
CA THR A 88 43.34 -29.04 2.90
C THR A 88 43.11 -30.40 2.22
N VAL A 89 43.47 -31.49 2.91
CA VAL A 89 43.06 -32.84 2.50
C VAL A 89 41.53 -32.88 2.37
N GLY A 90 41.03 -33.57 1.36
CA GLY A 90 39.60 -33.77 1.15
C GLY A 90 39.26 -35.11 0.54
N SER A 91 37.99 -35.27 0.20
CA SER A 91 37.48 -36.50 -0.39
C SER A 91 36.48 -36.26 -1.51
N ILE A 92 36.69 -36.95 -2.62
CA ILE A 92 36.01 -36.73 -3.91
C ILE A 92 35.53 -38.08 -4.47
N TYR A 93 34.32 -38.11 -5.03
CA TYR A 93 33.76 -39.26 -5.71
C TYR A 93 33.98 -39.17 -7.23
N GLN A 94 34.77 -40.09 -7.79
CA GLN A 94 34.73 -40.39 -9.24
C GLN A 94 33.66 -41.45 -9.55
N LEU A 95 33.64 -42.48 -8.71
CA LEU A 95 32.59 -43.51 -8.60
C LEU A 95 32.60 -43.99 -7.14
N HIS A 96 33.80 -44.27 -6.63
CA HIS A 96 34.09 -44.45 -5.22
C HIS A 96 34.77 -43.21 -4.65
N LYS A 97 34.65 -43.04 -3.33
CA LYS A 97 35.32 -41.99 -2.57
C LYS A 97 36.84 -42.18 -2.63
N GLN A 98 37.55 -41.14 -3.02
CA GLN A 98 39.02 -41.09 -3.04
C GLN A 98 39.51 -39.90 -2.23
N THR A 99 40.73 -39.99 -1.74
CA THR A 99 41.39 -38.90 -1.01
C THR A 99 42.06 -37.95 -2.01
N PHE A 100 41.73 -36.66 -1.90
CA PHE A 100 42.47 -35.57 -2.51
C PHE A 100 43.49 -35.08 -1.46
N PRO A 101 44.81 -35.15 -1.72
CA PRO A 101 45.83 -34.75 -0.77
C PRO A 101 45.77 -33.24 -0.54
N ALA A 102 46.37 -32.79 0.57
CA ALA A 102 46.61 -31.37 0.75
C ALA A 102 47.62 -30.89 -0.31
N HIS A 103 47.46 -29.64 -0.74
CA HIS A 103 48.33 -28.99 -1.70
C HIS A 103 48.78 -27.66 -1.09
N ASP A 104 50.08 -27.34 -1.13
CA ASP A 104 50.64 -26.12 -0.54
C ASP A 104 51.82 -25.61 -1.37
N MET A 105 51.55 -24.73 -2.33
CA MET A 105 52.56 -24.15 -3.24
C MET A 105 53.66 -23.36 -2.51
N TYR A 106 53.43 -22.91 -1.27
CA TYR A 106 54.42 -22.15 -0.51
C TYR A 106 55.44 -23.05 0.21
N VAL A 107 54.98 -24.14 0.85
CA VAL A 107 55.84 -25.00 1.68
C VAL A 107 56.48 -26.12 0.85
N ASN A 108 55.76 -26.63 -0.15
CA ASN A 108 56.21 -27.73 -0.97
C ASN A 108 56.61 -27.22 -2.36
N ALA A 109 57.90 -27.15 -2.63
CA ALA A 109 58.44 -26.67 -3.91
C ALA A 109 58.02 -27.51 -5.14
N ASN A 110 57.41 -28.68 -4.93
CA ASN A 110 56.90 -29.55 -5.98
C ASN A 110 55.38 -29.40 -6.21
N ASP A 111 54.68 -28.62 -5.37
CA ASP A 111 53.25 -28.35 -5.55
C ASP A 111 53.07 -27.19 -6.52
N ASP A 112 52.46 -27.49 -7.66
CA ASP A 112 52.19 -26.55 -8.74
C ASP A 112 50.70 -26.49 -9.14
N THR A 113 50.34 -25.43 -9.87
CA THR A 113 49.00 -25.29 -10.45
C THR A 113 49.11 -25.08 -11.96
N HIS A 114 48.06 -25.49 -12.68
CA HIS A 114 48.07 -25.46 -14.15
C HIS A 114 47.01 -24.50 -14.68
N ILE A 115 47.43 -23.46 -15.40
CA ILE A 115 46.54 -22.49 -16.01
C ILE A 115 46.06 -23.04 -17.35
N VAL A 116 44.79 -23.44 -17.40
CA VAL A 116 44.22 -24.26 -18.47
C VAL A 116 44.15 -23.51 -19.80
N ASN A 117 43.77 -22.24 -19.73
CA ASN A 117 43.44 -21.38 -20.87
C ASN A 117 44.37 -20.17 -20.98
N ASP A 118 45.65 -20.35 -20.65
CA ASP A 118 46.67 -19.35 -21.00
C ASP A 118 46.76 -19.20 -22.54
N SER A 119 46.81 -17.95 -23.00
CA SER A 119 46.77 -17.63 -24.43
C SER A 119 48.02 -18.02 -25.21
N VAL A 120 49.16 -18.23 -24.53
CA VAL A 120 50.46 -18.52 -25.13
C VAL A 120 50.83 -19.98 -24.95
N SER A 121 50.70 -20.50 -23.73
CA SER A 121 51.07 -21.86 -23.33
C SER A 121 49.92 -22.51 -22.56
N PRO A 122 48.95 -23.15 -23.24
CA PRO A 122 47.87 -23.87 -22.57
C PRO A 122 48.40 -24.88 -21.54
N TYR A 123 47.77 -24.93 -20.36
CA TYR A 123 48.25 -25.68 -19.18
C TYR A 123 49.60 -25.19 -18.66
N LEU A 124 49.81 -23.87 -18.62
CA LEU A 124 51.01 -23.26 -18.05
C LEU A 124 51.13 -23.64 -16.57
N THR A 125 52.23 -24.30 -16.22
CA THR A 125 52.57 -24.65 -14.84
C THR A 125 53.10 -23.42 -14.11
N THR A 126 52.52 -23.13 -12.93
CA THR A 126 52.91 -21.99 -12.10
C THR A 126 53.04 -22.38 -10.63
N ALA A 127 54.06 -21.84 -9.99
CA ALA A 127 54.27 -21.89 -8.54
C ALA A 127 53.86 -20.57 -7.84
N ASP A 128 53.49 -19.54 -8.61
CA ASP A 128 53.00 -18.26 -8.10
C ASP A 128 52.09 -17.58 -9.14
N LEU A 129 50.81 -17.42 -8.79
CA LEU A 129 49.83 -16.83 -9.70
C LEU A 129 50.17 -15.39 -10.10
N VAL A 130 50.79 -14.60 -9.22
CA VAL A 130 51.07 -13.18 -9.52
C VAL A 130 52.17 -13.03 -10.56
N THR A 131 53.15 -13.93 -10.54
CA THR A 131 54.26 -13.93 -11.49
C THR A 131 53.82 -14.34 -12.89
N ASP A 132 53.00 -15.39 -12.99
CA ASP A 132 52.70 -16.03 -14.28
C ASP A 132 51.38 -15.57 -14.92
N VAL A 133 50.39 -15.11 -14.14
CA VAL A 133 49.12 -14.60 -14.70
C VAL A 133 49.25 -13.10 -14.99
N THR A 134 49.69 -12.77 -16.20
CA THR A 134 49.87 -11.36 -16.62
C THR A 134 48.77 -10.86 -17.55
N ALA A 135 47.96 -11.78 -18.11
CA ALA A 135 46.90 -11.51 -19.05
C ALA A 135 45.65 -12.36 -18.75
N ILE A 136 44.51 -11.96 -19.31
CA ILE A 136 43.28 -12.76 -19.32
C ILE A 136 43.32 -13.80 -20.45
N ALA A 137 42.30 -14.66 -20.55
CA ALA A 137 42.31 -15.84 -21.44
C ALA A 137 42.54 -15.54 -22.93
N ASP A 138 42.24 -14.33 -23.41
CA ASP A 138 42.44 -13.91 -24.81
C ASP A 138 43.83 -13.28 -25.07
N GLY A 139 44.68 -13.17 -24.05
CA GLY A 139 46.00 -12.56 -24.11
C GLY A 139 46.02 -11.05 -23.82
N THR A 140 44.87 -10.44 -23.53
CA THR A 140 44.82 -9.03 -23.10
C THR A 140 45.45 -8.87 -21.72
N ALA A 141 46.43 -7.96 -21.60
CA ALA A 141 47.07 -7.68 -20.31
C ALA A 141 46.05 -7.22 -19.25
N ILE A 142 46.23 -7.71 -18.02
CA ILE A 142 45.42 -7.26 -16.89
C ILE A 142 45.80 -5.80 -16.57
N GLY A 143 44.81 -4.92 -16.53
CA GLY A 143 45.03 -3.49 -16.34
C GLY A 143 45.27 -3.11 -14.88
N VAL A 144 46.09 -2.08 -14.66
CA VAL A 144 46.24 -1.45 -13.34
C VAL A 144 44.89 -0.95 -12.83
N ASN A 145 44.59 -1.24 -11.56
CA ASN A 145 43.31 -1.00 -10.90
C ASN A 145 42.11 -1.71 -11.54
N LYS A 146 42.34 -2.77 -12.31
CA LYS A 146 41.28 -3.66 -12.80
C LYS A 146 41.12 -4.87 -11.89
N TYR A 147 39.89 -5.37 -11.86
CA TYR A 147 39.49 -6.52 -11.08
C TYR A 147 39.24 -7.70 -12.01
N PHE A 148 39.58 -8.90 -11.58
CA PHE A 148 39.46 -10.09 -12.40
C PHE A 148 39.18 -11.31 -11.52
N ASN A 149 38.52 -12.31 -12.10
CA ASN A 149 38.10 -13.51 -11.41
C ASN A 149 38.89 -14.71 -11.93
N LEU A 150 39.41 -15.53 -11.03
CA LEU A 150 40.04 -16.81 -11.34
C LEU A 150 39.16 -17.93 -10.81
N VAL A 151 38.86 -18.94 -11.62
CA VAL A 151 38.12 -20.12 -11.17
C VAL A 151 39.10 -21.27 -10.96
N ILE A 152 39.11 -21.79 -9.73
CA ILE A 152 39.97 -22.87 -9.27
C ILE A 152 39.17 -24.16 -9.23
N TRP A 153 39.75 -25.21 -9.80
CA TRP A 153 39.15 -26.54 -9.83
C TRP A 153 40.23 -27.62 -9.69
N GLY A 154 39.84 -28.78 -9.18
CA GLY A 154 40.76 -29.90 -8.95
C GLY A 154 40.56 -31.01 -9.97
N ALA A 155 41.64 -31.68 -10.35
CA ALA A 155 41.60 -32.95 -11.06
C ALA A 155 41.94 -34.08 -10.07
N GLN A 156 40.90 -34.82 -9.66
CA GLN A 156 41.06 -36.04 -8.88
C GLN A 156 41.46 -37.17 -9.83
N ASN A 157 42.74 -37.52 -9.90
CA ASN A 157 43.26 -38.77 -10.44
C ASN A 157 43.10 -39.92 -9.43
N LYS A 158 43.43 -41.15 -9.87
CA LYS A 158 43.40 -42.34 -9.02
C LYS A 158 44.21 -42.12 -7.73
N SER A 159 43.68 -42.56 -6.59
CA SER A 159 44.39 -42.52 -5.31
C SER A 159 45.79 -43.15 -5.43
N GLY A 160 46.81 -42.39 -5.01
CA GLY A 160 48.23 -42.73 -5.14
C GLY A 160 48.93 -42.10 -6.36
N GLU A 161 48.18 -41.58 -7.33
CA GLU A 161 48.71 -40.78 -8.44
C GLU A 161 48.73 -39.28 -8.09
N ALA A 162 49.50 -38.50 -8.85
CA ALA A 162 49.55 -37.04 -8.69
C ALA A 162 48.17 -36.42 -8.95
N GLN A 163 47.80 -35.46 -8.10
CA GLN A 163 46.55 -34.71 -8.16
C GLN A 163 46.90 -33.27 -8.49
N HIS A 164 46.07 -32.59 -9.26
CA HIS A 164 46.41 -31.26 -9.77
C HIS A 164 45.33 -30.24 -9.44
N LEU A 165 45.76 -29.03 -9.09
CA LEU A 165 44.91 -27.84 -9.11
C LEU A 165 45.04 -27.15 -10.46
N LEU A 166 43.91 -26.71 -10.98
CA LEU A 166 43.81 -26.06 -12.27
C LEU A 166 43.08 -24.72 -12.12
N VAL A 167 43.48 -23.78 -12.98
CA VAL A 167 43.00 -22.40 -12.96
C VAL A 167 42.46 -22.05 -14.34
N ASN A 168 41.25 -21.49 -14.36
CA ASN A 168 40.71 -20.82 -15.53
C ASN A 168 40.88 -19.30 -15.38
N LEU A 169 41.56 -18.70 -16.35
CA LEU A 169 41.61 -17.24 -16.56
C LEU A 169 40.24 -16.73 -17.05
N PRO A 170 39.85 -15.49 -16.71
CA PRO A 170 38.57 -14.93 -17.14
C PRO A 170 38.60 -14.51 -18.61
N THR A 171 37.43 -14.26 -19.20
CA THR A 171 37.31 -13.68 -20.56
C THR A 171 37.31 -12.16 -20.57
N GLY A 172 37.39 -11.51 -19.41
CA GLY A 172 37.29 -10.06 -19.26
C GLY A 172 37.76 -9.58 -17.90
N GLN A 173 37.70 -8.26 -17.69
CA GLN A 173 38.13 -7.61 -16.45
C GLN A 173 37.21 -6.43 -16.11
N TYR A 174 37.05 -6.15 -14.82
CA TYR A 174 36.11 -5.18 -14.29
C TYR A 174 36.81 -3.91 -13.78
N THR A 175 36.05 -2.81 -13.74
CA THR A 175 36.54 -1.51 -13.24
C THR A 175 36.24 -1.30 -11.75
N THR A 176 35.27 -2.03 -11.20
CA THR A 176 34.86 -1.91 -9.79
C THR A 176 34.88 -3.28 -9.12
N SER A 177 35.13 -3.30 -7.81
CA SER A 177 35.10 -4.53 -7.00
C SER A 177 33.71 -5.16 -6.98
N ALA A 178 32.65 -4.34 -6.87
CA ALA A 178 31.27 -4.82 -6.83
C ALA A 178 30.89 -5.59 -8.11
N ASN A 179 31.23 -5.06 -9.29
CA ASN A 179 30.94 -5.73 -10.55
C ASN A 179 31.73 -7.03 -10.70
N ALA A 180 32.95 -7.09 -10.17
CA ALA A 180 33.78 -8.29 -10.19
C ALA A 180 33.26 -9.39 -9.25
N VAL A 181 32.88 -9.04 -8.02
CA VAL A 181 32.31 -9.98 -7.04
C VAL A 181 30.98 -10.54 -7.55
N SER A 182 30.13 -9.71 -8.14
CA SER A 182 28.86 -10.15 -8.73
C SER A 182 29.02 -10.77 -10.12
N ASP A 183 30.20 -10.68 -10.74
CA ASP A 183 30.48 -11.11 -12.12
C ASP A 183 29.39 -10.68 -13.11
N VAL A 184 29.03 -9.40 -13.06
CA VAL A 184 27.84 -8.85 -13.75
C VAL A 184 27.84 -9.08 -15.26
N ASP A 185 29.03 -9.12 -15.86
CA ASP A 185 29.25 -9.34 -17.29
C ASP A 185 29.55 -10.81 -17.64
N GLY A 186 29.56 -11.71 -16.64
CA GLY A 186 29.78 -13.15 -16.84
C GLY A 186 31.17 -13.53 -17.34
N TYR A 187 32.24 -12.87 -16.87
CA TYR A 187 33.60 -13.12 -17.36
C TYR A 187 34.27 -14.34 -16.72
N SER A 188 33.70 -14.88 -15.63
CA SER A 188 34.24 -16.06 -14.94
C SER A 188 33.96 -17.35 -15.72
N ILE A 189 34.98 -18.17 -15.94
CA ILE A 189 34.85 -19.43 -16.67
C ILE A 189 34.74 -20.60 -15.69
N PHE A 190 33.52 -21.09 -15.49
CA PHE A 190 33.24 -22.24 -14.62
C PHE A 190 33.31 -23.59 -15.34
N SER A 191 33.41 -23.60 -16.67
CA SER A 191 33.45 -24.83 -17.45
C SER A 191 34.77 -25.58 -17.26
N ILE A 192 34.66 -26.90 -17.06
CA ILE A 192 35.79 -27.81 -16.99
C ILE A 192 35.93 -28.50 -18.36
N PRO A 193 37.14 -28.59 -18.95
CA PRO A 193 37.32 -29.21 -20.26
C PRO A 193 36.85 -30.66 -20.27
N ASN A 194 36.27 -31.07 -21.41
CA ASN A 194 35.71 -32.41 -21.64
C ASN A 194 36.66 -33.58 -21.31
N ALA A 195 37.97 -33.37 -21.41
CA ALA A 195 39.00 -34.37 -21.08
C ALA A 195 39.02 -34.74 -19.58
N TYR A 196 38.49 -33.88 -18.71
CA TYR A 196 38.44 -34.07 -17.27
C TYR A 196 37.08 -34.57 -16.77
N ARG A 197 36.22 -35.09 -17.66
CA ARG A 197 35.00 -35.80 -17.24
C ARG A 197 35.34 -36.96 -16.31
N GLY A 198 34.55 -37.11 -15.24
CA GLY A 198 34.75 -38.12 -14.21
C GLY A 198 35.85 -37.82 -13.19
N VAL A 199 36.67 -36.77 -13.39
CA VAL A 199 37.81 -36.45 -12.52
C VAL A 199 37.85 -35.00 -12.03
N GLY A 200 37.25 -34.06 -12.77
CA GLY A 200 37.23 -32.63 -12.42
C GLY A 200 36.15 -32.29 -11.38
N PHE A 201 36.44 -31.35 -10.48
CA PHE A 201 35.46 -30.74 -9.57
C PHE A 201 35.81 -29.28 -9.28
N LEU A 202 34.81 -28.43 -9.06
CA LEU A 202 35.01 -27.02 -8.71
C LEU A 202 35.44 -26.85 -7.25
N ILE A 203 36.28 -25.85 -6.99
CA ILE A 203 36.75 -25.50 -5.64
C ILE A 203 36.28 -24.10 -5.27
N ALA A 204 36.70 -23.08 -6.01
CA ALA A 204 36.38 -21.69 -5.66
C ALA A 204 36.50 -20.75 -6.85
N ARG A 205 35.81 -19.61 -6.79
CA ARG A 205 36.12 -18.43 -7.59
C ARG A 205 36.79 -17.40 -6.71
N LEU A 206 37.93 -16.89 -7.14
CA LEU A 206 38.71 -15.88 -6.45
C LEU A 206 38.66 -14.56 -7.22
N THR A 207 38.37 -13.46 -6.52
CA THR A 207 38.39 -12.11 -7.09
C THR A 207 39.62 -11.37 -6.61
N PHE A 208 40.38 -10.80 -7.54
CA PHE A 208 41.56 -9.99 -7.26
C PHE A 208 41.46 -8.62 -7.92
N ARG A 209 42.29 -7.69 -7.44
CA ARG A 209 42.60 -6.43 -8.12
C ARG A 209 44.09 -6.33 -8.38
N LEU A 210 44.48 -6.07 -9.62
CA LEU A 210 45.86 -5.64 -9.90
C LEU A 210 46.01 -4.18 -9.47
N ILE A 211 46.98 -3.87 -8.61
CA ILE A 211 47.28 -2.50 -8.21
C ILE A 211 48.41 -1.91 -9.06
N ALA A 212 49.68 -2.07 -8.69
CA ALA A 212 50.83 -1.65 -9.48
C ALA A 212 52.02 -2.58 -9.21
N GLY A 213 52.88 -2.81 -10.21
CA GLY A 213 54.14 -3.56 -10.06
C GLY A 213 53.99 -5.04 -9.65
N SER A 214 53.25 -5.83 -10.45
CA SER A 214 52.95 -7.26 -10.18
C SER A 214 52.54 -7.50 -8.72
N GLN A 215 51.54 -6.74 -8.26
CA GLN A 215 51.00 -6.86 -6.91
C GLN A 215 49.48 -6.90 -6.97
N TRP A 216 48.87 -7.90 -6.32
CA TRP A 216 47.43 -8.12 -6.35
C TRP A 216 46.83 -7.95 -4.96
N THR A 217 45.69 -7.29 -4.88
CA THR A 217 44.83 -7.25 -3.69
C THR A 217 43.79 -8.35 -3.78
N TYR A 218 43.70 -9.19 -2.74
CA TYR A 218 42.64 -10.20 -2.63
C TYR A 218 41.32 -9.56 -2.19
N ILE A 219 40.24 -9.80 -2.93
CA ILE A 219 38.95 -9.11 -2.74
C ILE A 219 37.91 -10.03 -2.12
N ALA A 220 37.68 -11.20 -2.72
CA ALA A 220 36.65 -12.13 -2.29
C ALA A 220 36.93 -13.55 -2.78
N GLN A 221 36.34 -14.53 -2.09
CA GLN A 221 36.26 -15.92 -2.51
C GLN A 221 34.82 -16.39 -2.43
N GLU A 222 34.34 -17.00 -3.49
CA GLU A 222 33.10 -17.76 -3.52
C GLU A 222 33.42 -19.26 -3.52
N ASP A 223 32.74 -20.00 -2.65
CA ASP A 223 32.88 -21.45 -2.56
C ASP A 223 32.04 -22.12 -3.66
N LEU A 224 32.69 -22.96 -4.47
CA LEU A 224 32.04 -23.67 -5.57
C LEU A 224 31.99 -25.19 -5.34
N ARG A 225 32.45 -25.67 -4.18
CA ARG A 225 32.50 -27.10 -3.87
C ARG A 225 31.09 -27.68 -3.84
N GLY A 226 30.93 -28.85 -4.44
CA GLY A 226 29.64 -29.54 -4.55
C GLY A 226 28.70 -28.99 -5.64
N LEU A 227 29.06 -27.89 -6.31
CA LEU A 227 28.33 -27.37 -7.46
C LEU A 227 28.76 -28.08 -8.74
N ILE A 228 27.79 -28.31 -9.63
CA ILE A 228 28.05 -28.80 -10.98
C ILE A 228 28.37 -27.59 -11.86
N PRO A 229 29.45 -27.59 -12.65
CA PRO A 229 29.74 -26.54 -13.62
C PRO A 229 28.51 -26.18 -14.45
N PRO A 230 28.05 -24.92 -14.44
CA PRO A 230 26.87 -24.52 -15.18
C PRO A 230 27.10 -24.72 -16.69
N ILE A 231 26.10 -25.31 -17.36
CA ILE A 231 26.08 -25.47 -18.83
C ILE A 231 25.55 -24.22 -19.55
N SER A 232 25.25 -23.14 -18.83
CA SER A 232 24.76 -21.87 -19.38
C SER A 232 25.05 -20.72 -18.41
N ALA A 233 25.65 -19.63 -18.93
CA ALA A 233 25.86 -18.38 -18.22
C ALA A 233 24.52 -17.63 -18.13
N GLY A 234 23.69 -18.01 -17.16
CA GLY A 234 22.53 -17.24 -16.74
C GLY A 234 22.85 -16.52 -15.45
N VAL A 235 22.70 -15.19 -15.44
CA VAL A 235 22.86 -14.33 -14.26
C VAL A 235 21.94 -14.83 -13.16
N GLY A 236 22.50 -15.56 -12.20
CA GLY A 236 21.82 -15.96 -10.99
C GLY A 236 21.68 -14.75 -10.07
N VAL A 237 20.66 -13.91 -10.29
CA VAL A 237 20.24 -12.95 -9.26
C VAL A 237 19.49 -13.74 -8.19
N THR A 238 20.24 -14.39 -7.29
CA THR A 238 19.69 -14.86 -6.02
C THR A 238 19.72 -13.70 -5.02
N THR A 239 18.89 -12.67 -5.24
CA THR A 239 18.73 -11.62 -4.25
C THR A 239 17.46 -11.90 -3.45
N THR A 240 17.64 -12.27 -2.19
CA THR A 240 16.57 -12.33 -1.19
C THR A 240 16.08 -10.93 -0.78
N ASP A 241 16.77 -9.88 -1.26
CA ASP A 241 16.47 -8.48 -1.00
C ASP A 241 16.11 -7.75 -2.29
N HIS A 242 14.93 -7.15 -2.32
CA HIS A 242 14.43 -6.39 -3.47
C HIS A 242 15.25 -5.14 -3.77
N ALA A 243 16.03 -4.62 -2.81
CA ALA A 243 16.87 -3.43 -2.99
C ALA A 243 18.05 -3.65 -3.95
N LEU A 244 18.38 -4.92 -4.27
CA LEU A 244 19.51 -5.28 -5.13
C LEU A 244 19.10 -5.58 -6.58
N LEU A 245 17.81 -5.48 -6.92
CA LEU A 245 17.38 -5.58 -8.32
C LEU A 245 17.79 -4.31 -9.08
N ALA A 246 18.59 -4.50 -10.13
CA ALA A 246 18.91 -3.43 -11.06
C ALA A 246 17.65 -2.94 -11.81
N ASN A 247 17.66 -1.67 -12.23
CA ASN A 247 16.60 -1.01 -13.01
C ASN A 247 15.26 -0.78 -12.30
N LEU A 248 15.17 -0.91 -10.98
CA LEU A 248 13.97 -0.53 -10.22
C LEU A 248 13.66 0.99 -10.30
N LEU A 249 14.66 1.80 -10.67
CA LEU A 249 14.54 3.24 -10.90
C LEU A 249 14.13 3.61 -12.33
N VAL A 250 14.06 2.63 -13.23
CA VAL A 250 13.59 2.86 -14.60
C VAL A 250 12.05 2.81 -14.56
N ASP A 251 11.41 3.95 -14.81
CA ASP A 251 9.95 4.07 -14.92
C ASP A 251 9.46 3.71 -16.32
N ASP A 252 9.71 2.47 -16.72
CA ASP A 252 9.27 1.89 -17.99
C ASP A 252 8.18 0.83 -17.81
N HIS A 253 7.82 0.52 -16.57
CA HIS A 253 6.81 -0.48 -16.24
C HIS A 253 5.46 0.17 -15.95
N THR A 254 4.47 -0.10 -16.79
CA THR A 254 3.12 0.47 -16.70
C THR A 254 2.29 0.02 -15.48
N LEU A 255 2.87 -0.82 -14.61
CA LEU A 255 2.16 -1.56 -13.56
C LEU A 255 2.33 -0.98 -12.14
N TYR A 256 3.29 -0.08 -11.91
CA TYR A 256 3.57 0.44 -10.56
C TYR A 256 3.14 1.89 -10.40
N LEU A 257 2.68 2.23 -9.18
CA LEU A 257 2.51 3.62 -8.77
C LEU A 257 3.89 4.29 -8.71
N LEU A 258 3.96 5.54 -9.14
CA LEU A 258 5.21 6.29 -9.14
C LEU A 258 5.46 6.88 -7.77
N ALA A 259 6.73 6.89 -7.36
CA ALA A 259 7.15 7.49 -6.09
C ALA A 259 6.85 9.00 -6.04
N ASP A 260 6.76 9.67 -7.20
CA ASP A 260 6.39 11.07 -7.33
C ASP A 260 4.87 11.31 -7.37
N GLY A 261 4.06 10.25 -7.34
CA GLY A 261 2.60 10.30 -7.37
C GLY A 261 1.98 10.74 -8.69
N THR A 262 2.76 10.89 -9.78
CA THR A 262 2.24 11.45 -11.04
C THR A 262 1.37 10.48 -11.83
N ARG A 263 1.40 9.18 -11.52
CA ARG A 263 0.57 8.15 -12.17
C ARG A 263 -0.79 8.02 -11.49
N ALA A 264 -1.82 8.44 -12.21
CA ALA A 264 -3.20 8.33 -11.77
C ALA A 264 -3.69 6.87 -11.72
N LEU A 265 -4.41 6.53 -10.65
CA LEU A 265 -5.21 5.30 -10.58
C LEU A 265 -6.52 5.51 -11.34
N THR A 266 -6.60 5.05 -12.59
CA THR A 266 -7.72 5.37 -13.49
C THR A 266 -8.93 4.43 -13.37
N GLY A 267 -8.84 3.38 -12.53
CA GLY A 267 -9.92 2.42 -12.28
C GLY A 267 -10.51 2.54 -10.87
N ALA A 268 -11.66 1.89 -10.65
CA ALA A 268 -12.22 1.73 -9.31
C ALA A 268 -11.31 0.84 -8.46
N TRP A 269 -10.93 1.32 -7.28
CA TRP A 269 -10.13 0.55 -6.33
C TRP A 269 -11.01 0.03 -5.20
N ASP A 270 -11.06 -1.28 -5.06
CA ASP A 270 -11.68 -1.96 -3.93
C ASP A 270 -10.59 -2.34 -2.92
N MET A 271 -10.59 -1.67 -1.77
CA MET A 271 -9.68 -1.94 -0.64
C MET A 271 -10.27 -2.98 0.34
N GLY A 272 -11.41 -3.59 -0.01
CA GLY A 272 -12.15 -4.50 0.84
C GLY A 272 -12.56 -3.85 2.17
N SER A 273 -12.52 -4.63 3.24
CA SER A 273 -12.82 -4.17 4.60
C SER A 273 -11.61 -3.55 5.33
N GLN A 274 -10.61 -3.04 4.61
CA GLN A 274 -9.42 -2.44 5.23
C GLN A 274 -9.67 -0.98 5.63
N ASN A 275 -9.10 -0.58 6.78
CA ASN A 275 -9.08 0.82 7.19
C ASN A 275 -7.96 1.56 6.47
N LEU A 276 -8.28 2.67 5.79
CA LEU A 276 -7.28 3.56 5.24
C LEU A 276 -6.97 4.66 6.26
N THR A 277 -5.74 4.65 6.79
CA THR A 277 -5.23 5.70 7.69
C THR A 277 -4.32 6.66 6.94
N ASN A 278 -4.15 7.89 7.46
CA ASN A 278 -3.27 8.92 6.87
C ASN A 278 -3.61 9.26 5.41
N VAL A 279 -4.87 9.13 5.02
CA VAL A 279 -5.34 9.60 3.71
C VAL A 279 -5.39 11.13 3.74
N ASN A 280 -4.53 11.75 2.94
CA ASN A 280 -4.59 13.17 2.68
C ASN A 280 -5.01 13.40 1.22
N ILE A 281 -6.13 14.10 1.01
CA ILE A 281 -6.63 14.48 -0.31
C ILE A 281 -6.39 15.99 -0.42
N ASP A 282 -5.14 16.35 -0.75
CA ASP A 282 -4.67 17.74 -0.88
C ASP A 282 -5.22 18.48 -2.11
N GLY A 283 -6.04 17.80 -2.94
CA GLY A 283 -6.70 18.36 -4.10
C GLY A 283 -7.73 17.42 -4.72
N GLY A 284 -8.75 17.99 -5.39
CA GLY A 284 -9.82 17.23 -6.03
C GLY A 284 -11.13 17.17 -5.21
N THR A 285 -12.12 16.47 -5.75
CA THR A 285 -13.44 16.31 -5.12
C THR A 285 -13.66 14.84 -4.77
N ILE A 286 -14.14 14.55 -3.56
CA ILE A 286 -14.61 13.21 -3.20
C ILE A 286 -16.10 13.13 -3.53
N GLY A 287 -16.45 12.46 -4.63
CA GLY A 287 -17.84 12.26 -5.02
C GLY A 287 -18.42 10.96 -4.45
N GLY A 288 -19.68 10.99 -3.98
CA GLY A 288 -20.45 9.78 -3.66
C GLY A 288 -20.04 9.05 -2.38
N VAL A 289 -19.62 9.76 -1.33
CA VAL A 289 -19.20 9.13 -0.06
C VAL A 289 -20.40 8.58 0.71
N THR A 290 -20.36 7.28 1.03
CA THR A 290 -21.24 6.66 2.04
C THR A 290 -20.46 6.47 3.33
N LEU A 291 -20.97 6.98 4.46
CA LEU A 291 -20.29 6.93 5.77
C LEU A 291 -21.19 6.24 6.79
N ASP A 292 -20.77 5.07 7.29
CA ASP A 292 -21.50 4.29 8.29
C ASP A 292 -21.09 4.68 9.73
N GLY A 293 -21.03 5.98 10.03
CA GLY A 293 -20.58 6.44 11.35
C GLY A 293 -20.55 7.96 11.55
N THR A 294 -19.82 8.39 12.57
CA THR A 294 -19.70 9.81 12.95
C THR A 294 -18.78 10.57 12.01
N ILE A 295 -19.25 11.71 11.50
CA ILE A 295 -18.46 12.67 10.73
C ILE A 295 -17.89 13.73 11.69
N THR A 296 -16.57 13.90 11.74
CA THR A 296 -15.91 14.98 12.50
C THR A 296 -15.25 15.95 11.54
N LEU A 297 -15.73 17.20 11.46
CA LEU A 297 -15.27 18.19 10.47
C LEU A 297 -14.20 19.18 10.96
N GLY A 298 -13.74 19.10 12.20
CA GLY A 298 -12.58 19.88 12.68
C GLY A 298 -12.64 21.40 12.44
N GLY A 299 -13.83 22.02 12.48
CA GLY A 299 -14.01 23.46 12.23
C GLY A 299 -14.31 23.85 10.78
N GLN A 300 -14.51 22.87 9.88
CA GLN A 300 -14.94 23.11 8.50
C GLN A 300 -16.47 23.20 8.36
N VAL A 301 -16.92 23.97 7.38
CA VAL A 301 -18.33 24.24 7.07
C VAL A 301 -18.90 23.14 6.17
N PHE A 302 -20.10 22.64 6.47
CA PHE A 302 -20.92 21.93 5.49
C PHE A 302 -21.49 22.96 4.50
N ASP A 303 -20.82 23.18 3.38
CA ASP A 303 -21.32 24.04 2.29
C ASP A 303 -21.95 23.16 1.21
N ALA A 304 -23.28 23.16 1.13
CA ALA A 304 -24.03 22.45 0.08
C ALA A 304 -24.05 23.22 -1.27
N GLY A 305 -23.33 24.34 -1.39
CA GLY A 305 -23.35 25.20 -2.56
C GLY A 305 -24.74 25.83 -2.76
N SER A 306 -25.25 25.79 -4.00
CA SER A 306 -26.62 26.24 -4.33
C SER A 306 -27.72 25.24 -3.93
N GLY A 307 -27.37 24.13 -3.28
CA GLY A 307 -28.30 23.11 -2.79
C GLY A 307 -28.78 23.36 -1.35
N TYR A 308 -29.65 22.48 -0.87
CA TYR A 308 -30.07 22.40 0.54
C TYR A 308 -29.41 21.20 1.22
N LEU A 309 -29.14 21.29 2.53
CA LEU A 309 -28.70 20.16 3.35
C LEU A 309 -29.91 19.29 3.71
N GLU A 310 -30.15 18.24 2.92
CA GLU A 310 -31.19 17.26 3.20
C GLU A 310 -30.71 16.18 4.19
N ILE A 311 -31.39 16.07 5.32
CA ILE A 311 -31.18 15.01 6.31
C ILE A 311 -32.44 14.12 6.27
N ASP A 312 -32.40 13.07 5.43
CA ASP A 312 -33.47 12.07 5.35
C ASP A 312 -33.23 10.97 6.39
N THR A 313 -33.98 11.04 7.49
CA THR A 313 -33.98 10.02 8.53
C THR A 313 -35.29 9.24 8.42
N THR A 314 -35.30 8.18 7.60
CA THR A 314 -36.46 7.31 7.48
C THR A 314 -36.86 6.77 8.87
N GLY A 315 -37.92 7.34 9.46
CA GLY A 315 -38.51 6.88 10.73
C GLY A 315 -37.88 7.38 12.04
N ARG A 316 -36.97 8.37 12.05
CA ARG A 316 -36.47 9.01 13.28
C ARG A 316 -36.36 10.53 13.13
N HIS A 317 -36.14 11.24 14.25
CA HIS A 317 -35.96 12.69 14.29
C HIS A 317 -34.84 13.10 13.31
N GLY A 318 -35.09 14.09 12.44
CA GLY A 318 -34.14 14.61 11.47
C GLY A 318 -32.94 15.30 12.12
N LEU A 319 -32.85 16.62 12.03
CA LEU A 319 -31.78 17.38 12.69
C LEU A 319 -32.04 17.50 14.20
N VAL A 320 -31.40 16.64 15.01
CA VAL A 320 -31.34 16.79 16.47
C VAL A 320 -30.02 17.44 16.85
N ILE A 321 -30.06 18.69 17.28
CA ILE A 321 -28.88 19.44 17.77
C ILE A 321 -28.99 19.51 19.30
N ASP A 322 -28.31 18.58 19.98
CA ASP A 322 -28.13 18.64 21.44
C ASP A 322 -27.05 19.70 21.76
N GLY A 323 -27.34 20.62 22.68
CA GLY A 323 -26.47 21.76 22.99
C GLY A 323 -26.77 23.09 22.27
N GLY A 324 -27.85 23.16 21.47
CA GLY A 324 -28.34 24.39 20.83
C GLY A 324 -27.70 24.72 19.48
N ILE A 325 -28.40 25.49 18.63
CA ILE A 325 -27.87 25.93 17.33
C ILE A 325 -27.11 27.24 17.55
N VAL A 326 -25.78 27.20 17.58
CA VAL A 326 -24.95 28.42 17.65
C VAL A 326 -24.80 28.98 16.23
N THR A 327 -25.72 29.86 15.82
CA THR A 327 -25.60 30.61 14.54
C THR A 327 -24.74 31.87 14.66
N GLY A 328 -24.07 32.05 15.80
CA GLY A 328 -23.14 33.14 16.03
C GLY A 328 -22.70 33.22 17.48
N GLY A 329 -21.48 32.73 17.75
CA GLY A 329 -20.54 33.53 18.51
C GLY A 329 -19.56 32.83 19.45
N ALA A 330 -18.34 33.39 19.46
CA ALA A 330 -17.56 33.59 20.68
C ALA A 330 -17.25 35.09 21.00
N THR A 331 -17.90 36.18 20.51
CA THR A 331 -19.25 36.36 19.91
C THR A 331 -19.42 37.65 19.05
N PRO A 332 -19.56 37.60 17.70
CA PRO A 332 -19.80 38.81 16.89
C PRO A 332 -21.19 39.45 16.98
N LEU A 333 -22.12 38.90 17.77
CA LEU A 333 -23.27 39.60 18.35
C LEU A 333 -23.68 38.88 19.65
N GLY A 334 -23.15 39.31 20.81
CA GLY A 334 -23.46 38.73 22.13
C GLY A 334 -24.92 38.90 22.62
N ARG A 335 -25.87 39.04 21.70
CA ARG A 335 -27.31 39.25 21.94
C ARG A 335 -28.20 38.20 21.28
N THR A 336 -27.65 37.27 20.49
CA THR A 336 -28.44 36.38 19.63
C THR A 336 -27.80 35.01 19.50
N GLN A 337 -28.50 33.97 19.95
CA GLN A 337 -28.10 32.57 19.81
C GLN A 337 -28.61 31.96 18.50
N HIS A 338 -29.86 32.25 18.16
CA HIS A 338 -30.51 31.85 16.91
C HIS A 338 -30.91 33.12 16.14
N TRP A 339 -30.34 33.32 14.94
CA TRP A 339 -30.74 34.42 14.07
C TRP A 339 -31.18 33.92 12.70
N PHE A 340 -32.49 33.82 12.51
CA PHE A 340 -33.11 33.57 11.20
C PHE A 340 -33.20 34.90 10.42
N SER A 341 -32.20 35.20 9.58
CA SER A 341 -32.05 36.46 8.83
C SER A 341 -32.03 36.26 7.31
N GLY A 342 -31.71 37.32 6.56
CA GLY A 342 -31.54 37.28 5.10
C GLY A 342 -32.78 37.71 4.31
N ASN A 343 -32.58 38.05 3.05
CA ASN A 343 -33.67 38.38 2.12
C ASN A 343 -34.19 37.09 1.49
N PHE A 344 -35.51 36.89 1.55
CA PHE A 344 -36.19 35.83 0.79
C PHE A 344 -37.07 36.49 -0.28
N VAL A 345 -36.92 36.05 -1.52
CA VAL A 345 -37.74 36.50 -2.65
C VAL A 345 -38.36 35.24 -3.26
N SER A 346 -39.69 35.16 -3.22
CA SER A 346 -40.43 34.10 -3.92
C SER A 346 -40.21 34.22 -5.43
N ASP A 347 -40.14 33.08 -6.12
CA ASP A 347 -40.05 33.04 -7.59
C ASP A 347 -41.40 33.38 -8.27
N GLY A 348 -42.46 33.55 -7.48
CA GLY A 348 -43.80 33.89 -7.96
C GLY A 348 -44.55 32.71 -8.59
N SER A 349 -44.03 31.48 -8.48
CA SER A 349 -44.70 30.29 -9.00
C SER A 349 -45.94 29.89 -8.19
N SER A 350 -46.05 30.34 -6.94
CA SER A 350 -47.19 30.08 -6.05
C SER A 350 -47.81 31.37 -5.50
N ASN A 351 -49.03 31.26 -4.98
CA ASN A 351 -49.74 32.37 -4.33
C ASN A 351 -49.30 32.62 -2.88
N PHE A 352 -48.31 31.87 -2.37
CA PHE A 352 -47.86 31.95 -0.98
C PHE A 352 -46.35 32.20 -0.91
N ALA A 353 -45.94 32.97 0.09
CA ALA A 353 -44.54 33.19 0.41
C ALA A 353 -44.40 33.29 1.93
N TRP A 354 -43.64 32.36 2.53
CA TRP A 354 -43.40 32.32 3.98
C TRP A 354 -41.90 32.26 4.24
N LYS A 355 -41.41 33.11 5.16
CA LYS A 355 -39.99 33.12 5.55
C LYS A 355 -39.68 32.12 6.67
N GLN A 356 -40.66 31.87 7.53
CA GLN A 356 -40.61 30.89 8.61
C GLN A 356 -42.01 30.28 8.74
N THR A 357 -42.11 28.96 8.88
CA THR A 357 -43.37 28.25 9.07
C THR A 357 -43.23 27.15 10.11
N CYS A 358 -44.24 27.00 10.96
CA CYS A 358 -44.38 25.90 11.90
C CYS A 358 -45.74 25.23 11.61
N GLY A 359 -45.77 24.28 10.67
CA GLY A 359 -47.00 23.64 10.20
C GLY A 359 -46.92 22.12 10.21
N GLY A 360 -48.00 21.45 9.80
CA GLY A 360 -48.13 19.99 9.81
C GLY A 360 -49.19 19.48 10.79
N ARG A 361 -49.36 18.16 10.89
CA ARG A 361 -50.33 17.52 11.80
C ARG A 361 -49.64 17.12 13.10
N LEU A 362 -50.02 17.74 14.22
CA LEU A 362 -49.78 17.20 15.56
C LEU A 362 -50.90 16.22 15.91
N THR A 363 -50.57 14.97 16.23
CA THR A 363 -51.54 13.97 16.67
C THR A 363 -51.11 13.47 18.04
N GLY A 364 -51.88 13.81 19.07
CA GLY A 364 -51.66 13.29 20.42
C GLY A 364 -51.97 11.79 20.48
N ALA A 365 -51.23 11.06 21.31
CA ALA A 365 -51.46 9.66 21.62
C ALA A 365 -52.26 9.50 22.93
N ASP A 366 -52.70 8.27 23.22
CA ASP A 366 -53.31 7.94 24.51
C ASP A 366 -52.30 8.21 25.63
N GLY A 367 -52.62 9.19 26.50
CA GLY A 367 -51.75 9.64 27.59
C GLY A 367 -51.38 11.12 27.52
N ASP A 368 -51.53 11.77 26.36
CA ASP A 368 -51.24 13.21 26.18
C ASP A 368 -52.41 14.08 26.69
N THR A 369 -52.65 14.07 28.00
CA THR A 369 -53.84 14.70 28.61
C THR A 369 -53.62 16.12 29.10
N ALA A 370 -52.39 16.62 29.12
CA ALA A 370 -52.06 17.94 29.66
C ALA A 370 -52.10 19.02 28.59
N GLU A 371 -51.30 18.87 27.53
CA GLU A 371 -51.10 19.90 26.50
C GLU A 371 -50.78 19.27 25.14
N LEU A 372 -51.33 19.85 24.07
CA LEU A 372 -50.97 19.55 22.67
C LEU A 372 -50.71 20.88 21.96
N ILE A 373 -49.44 21.25 21.77
CA ILE A 373 -49.03 22.60 21.36
C ILE A 373 -48.17 22.54 20.10
N GLY A 374 -48.56 23.30 19.06
CA GLY A 374 -47.80 23.40 17.80
C GLY A 374 -46.57 24.31 17.88
N SER A 375 -46.54 25.28 18.81
CA SER A 375 -45.37 26.12 19.10
C SER A 375 -45.43 26.61 20.54
N LEU A 376 -44.43 26.24 21.36
CA LEU A 376 -44.35 26.62 22.78
C LEU A 376 -43.17 27.57 23.01
N PHE A 377 -43.43 28.67 23.71
CA PHE A 377 -42.44 29.67 24.13
C PHE A 377 -42.39 29.73 25.66
N ALA A 378 -41.46 28.98 26.27
CA ALA A 378 -41.41 28.78 27.72
C ALA A 378 -39.98 28.94 28.28
N ASN A 379 -39.29 30.05 27.97
CA ASN A 379 -37.95 30.27 28.51
C ASN A 379 -37.96 31.03 29.83
N THR A 380 -36.92 30.80 30.64
CA THR A 380 -36.65 31.63 31.82
C THR A 380 -35.84 32.85 31.37
N ILE A 381 -36.28 34.06 31.74
CA ILE A 381 -35.49 35.28 31.54
C ILE A 381 -34.95 35.69 32.91
N VAL A 382 -33.62 35.64 33.07
CA VAL A 382 -32.93 36.15 34.27
C VAL A 382 -32.34 37.51 33.92
N THR A 383 -32.78 38.55 34.63
CA THR A 383 -32.26 39.90 34.48
C THR A 383 -30.92 40.04 35.22
N GLN A 384 -30.09 41.01 34.83
CA GLN A 384 -28.83 41.27 35.50
C GLN A 384 -29.02 41.62 36.99
N THR A 385 -28.00 41.34 37.81
CA THR A 385 -27.97 41.63 39.26
C THR A 385 -27.67 43.10 39.60
N ALA A 386 -27.43 43.94 38.60
CA ALA A 386 -27.12 45.36 38.77
C ALA A 386 -28.39 46.21 38.91
N ALA A 387 -28.27 47.41 39.50
CA ALA A 387 -29.36 48.38 39.71
C ALA A 387 -29.87 49.06 38.41
N GLU A 388 -29.76 48.38 37.28
CA GLU A 388 -30.06 48.90 35.96
C GLU A 388 -31.54 48.73 35.61
N THR A 389 -32.09 49.67 34.84
CA THR A 389 -33.47 49.56 34.33
C THR A 389 -33.45 48.89 32.96
N ILE A 390 -34.24 47.84 32.80
CA ILE A 390 -34.46 47.19 31.49
C ILE A 390 -35.72 47.77 30.87
N GLY A 391 -35.60 48.38 29.70
CA GLY A 391 -36.74 49.05 29.05
C GLY A 391 -37.85 48.10 28.58
N ILE A 392 -37.52 46.88 28.13
CA ILE A 392 -38.48 45.86 27.70
C ILE A 392 -37.96 44.48 28.10
N VAL A 393 -38.78 43.70 28.82
CA VAL A 393 -38.58 42.28 29.08
C VAL A 393 -39.80 41.54 28.53
N ALA A 394 -39.60 40.64 27.57
CA ALA A 394 -40.70 39.92 26.94
C ALA A 394 -40.26 38.54 26.44
N GLN A 395 -41.15 37.56 26.58
CA GLN A 395 -41.02 36.22 25.99
C GLN A 395 -41.20 36.23 24.46
N LEU A 396 -42.09 37.11 23.97
CA LEU A 396 -42.32 37.37 22.55
C LEU A 396 -42.43 38.89 22.34
N ARG A 397 -41.63 39.44 21.44
CA ARG A 397 -41.72 40.83 20.98
C ARG A 397 -42.03 40.83 19.49
N LEU A 398 -43.17 41.40 19.12
CA LEU A 398 -43.56 41.64 17.75
C LEU A 398 -43.37 43.13 17.44
N ALA A 399 -42.73 43.45 16.32
CA ALA A 399 -42.53 44.81 15.85
C ALA A 399 -43.26 45.01 14.52
N GLU A 400 -43.60 46.25 14.21
CA GLU A 400 -44.27 46.58 12.95
C GLU A 400 -43.45 46.06 11.76
N PRO A 401 -44.07 45.32 10.83
CA PRO A 401 -43.43 45.04 9.56
C PRO A 401 -43.35 46.34 8.75
N THR A 402 -42.15 46.79 8.40
CA THR A 402 -41.89 47.97 7.54
C THR A 402 -42.35 47.72 6.10
N THR A 403 -43.66 47.56 5.92
CA THR A 403 -44.27 47.03 4.72
C THR A 403 -44.20 48.08 3.62
N THR A 404 -43.37 47.85 2.60
CA THR A 404 -43.29 48.73 1.42
C THR A 404 -44.30 48.25 0.38
N LYS A 405 -45.23 49.14 -0.01
CA LYS A 405 -46.26 48.84 -1.00
C LYS A 405 -45.68 48.87 -2.41
N ASN A 406 -45.37 47.70 -2.96
CA ASN A 406 -44.93 47.52 -4.36
C ASN A 406 -46.06 47.07 -5.31
N VAL A 407 -47.32 47.08 -4.85
CA VAL A 407 -48.53 46.70 -5.61
C VAL A 407 -49.65 47.74 -5.40
N THR A 408 -50.75 47.67 -6.17
CA THR A 408 -51.83 48.67 -6.14
C THR A 408 -52.67 48.67 -4.85
N THR A 409 -52.91 47.52 -4.21
CA THR A 409 -53.74 47.40 -2.99
C THR A 409 -53.21 46.33 -2.03
N ILE A 410 -53.28 46.61 -0.73
CA ILE A 410 -53.09 45.66 0.36
C ILE A 410 -54.37 45.69 1.20
N THR A 411 -55.08 44.56 1.33
CA THR A 411 -56.38 44.50 2.02
C THR A 411 -56.23 44.44 3.53
N THR A 412 -55.19 43.78 4.03
CA THR A 412 -54.92 43.64 5.46
C THR A 412 -53.41 43.65 5.68
N ALA A 413 -52.94 44.50 6.58
CA ALA A 413 -51.58 44.52 7.08
C ALA A 413 -51.65 44.53 8.60
N ALA A 414 -50.97 43.58 9.25
CA ALA A 414 -51.01 43.44 10.69
C ALA A 414 -49.67 42.90 11.21
N THR A 415 -49.30 43.31 12.41
CA THR A 415 -48.16 42.75 13.16
C THR A 415 -48.50 41.37 13.74
N LEU A 416 -49.75 41.18 14.16
CA LEU A 416 -50.33 39.89 14.56
C LEU A 416 -51.66 39.74 13.83
N TYR A 417 -51.80 38.67 13.06
CA TYR A 417 -53.04 38.31 12.37
C TYR A 417 -53.48 36.93 12.82
N ILE A 418 -54.71 36.84 13.32
CA ILE A 418 -55.34 35.59 13.72
C ILE A 418 -56.53 35.39 12.80
N LEU A 419 -56.51 34.28 12.05
CA LEU A 419 -57.53 34.01 11.03
C LEU A 419 -58.87 33.68 11.70
N ASP A 420 -58.86 32.69 12.59
CA ASP A 420 -60.03 32.18 13.29
C ASP A 420 -59.63 31.65 14.69
N ALA A 421 -60.63 31.54 15.58
CA ALA A 421 -60.50 30.78 16.81
C ALA A 421 -60.70 29.27 16.55
N PRO A 422 -60.16 28.35 17.38
CA PRO A 422 -60.47 26.92 17.30
C PRO A 422 -61.98 26.68 17.49
N THR A 423 -62.49 25.52 17.07
CA THR A 423 -63.94 25.21 17.18
C THR A 423 -64.25 24.01 18.07
N GLU A 424 -63.23 23.23 18.41
CA GLU A 424 -63.35 21.91 19.02
C GLU A 424 -63.38 21.96 20.56
N GLY A 425 -63.00 23.10 21.15
CA GLY A 425 -62.91 23.27 22.60
C GLY A 425 -64.23 23.70 23.25
N THR A 426 -64.31 23.52 24.58
CA THR A 426 -65.37 24.14 25.39
C THR A 426 -65.21 25.67 25.47
N THR A 427 -63.97 26.15 25.39
CA THR A 427 -63.62 27.56 25.27
C THR A 427 -62.85 27.76 23.97
N ASN A 428 -63.50 28.41 23.01
CA ASN A 428 -62.95 28.69 21.70
C ASN A 428 -62.55 30.17 21.63
N ALA A 429 -61.25 30.45 21.72
CA ALA A 429 -60.72 31.80 21.79
C ALA A 429 -59.57 31.99 20.81
N ALA A 430 -59.61 33.09 20.05
CA ALA A 430 -58.50 33.53 19.19
C ALA A 430 -57.31 34.02 20.04
N ILE A 431 -57.60 34.73 21.14
CA ILE A 431 -56.64 35.15 22.16
C ILE A 431 -57.24 34.76 23.51
N TYR A 432 -56.49 34.01 24.31
CA TYR A 432 -56.88 33.61 25.65
C TYR A 432 -55.83 34.04 26.67
N VAL A 433 -56.24 34.84 27.66
CA VAL A 433 -55.40 35.28 28.78
C VAL A 433 -55.99 34.65 30.04
N ALA A 434 -55.37 33.57 30.52
CA ALA A 434 -55.89 32.81 31.66
C ALA A 434 -55.88 33.59 32.97
N SER A 435 -54.92 34.52 33.12
CA SER A 435 -54.75 35.37 34.29
C SER A 435 -53.89 36.59 33.97
N GLY A 436 -53.99 37.64 34.80
CA GLY A 436 -53.20 38.86 34.66
C GLY A 436 -53.88 39.94 33.82
N ASP A 437 -53.27 41.11 33.80
CA ASP A 437 -53.84 42.29 33.13
C ASP A 437 -53.55 42.28 31.63
N THR A 438 -54.49 42.81 30.85
CA THR A 438 -54.31 43.06 29.42
C THR A 438 -54.40 44.55 29.16
N ASN A 439 -53.28 45.17 28.75
CA ASN A 439 -53.23 46.59 28.43
C ASN A 439 -53.40 46.80 26.92
N ILE A 440 -54.52 47.39 26.52
CA ILE A 440 -54.84 47.73 25.13
C ILE A 440 -55.14 49.23 25.07
N GLN A 441 -54.32 49.98 24.35
CA GLN A 441 -54.48 51.43 24.25
C GLN A 441 -55.75 51.83 23.52
N THR A 442 -56.08 51.13 22.43
CA THR A 442 -57.30 51.33 21.65
C THR A 442 -57.83 49.98 21.17
N MET A 443 -59.14 49.76 21.32
CA MET A 443 -59.81 48.55 20.86
C MET A 443 -61.03 48.94 20.03
N THR A 444 -61.10 48.43 18.80
CA THR A 444 -62.30 48.53 17.96
C THR A 444 -62.95 47.16 17.92
N LEU A 445 -64.21 47.07 18.33
CA LEU A 445 -64.99 45.83 18.35
C LEU A 445 -66.05 45.88 17.25
N GLY A 446 -66.16 44.81 16.46
CA GLY A 446 -67.26 44.63 15.50
C GLY A 446 -68.53 44.02 16.13
N GLY A 447 -68.46 43.58 17.39
CA GLY A 447 -69.54 42.88 18.09
C GLY A 447 -69.70 43.35 19.54
N LYS A 448 -70.47 42.60 20.33
CA LYS A 448 -70.76 42.91 21.73
C LYS A 448 -69.53 42.68 22.63
N LEU A 449 -69.20 43.63 23.49
CA LEU A 449 -68.35 43.41 24.66
C LEU A 449 -69.18 42.77 25.77
N THR A 450 -68.72 41.63 26.31
CA THR A 450 -69.36 40.96 27.45
C THR A 450 -68.38 40.91 28.62
N ALA A 451 -68.62 41.72 29.65
CA ALA A 451 -67.73 41.82 30.82
C ALA A 451 -68.19 40.98 32.03
N GLY A 452 -69.33 40.28 31.97
CA GLY A 452 -69.85 39.52 33.11
C GLY A 452 -70.22 40.42 34.29
N ALA A 453 -69.87 40.01 35.52
CA ALA A 453 -70.05 40.80 36.75
C ALA A 453 -68.92 41.81 37.00
N ASN A 454 -68.05 42.05 36.02
CA ASN A 454 -66.93 42.98 36.17
C ASN A 454 -67.37 44.43 35.95
N GLU A 455 -66.70 45.32 36.67
CA GLU A 455 -66.92 46.75 36.55
C GLU A 455 -66.23 47.31 35.31
N ILE A 456 -66.94 48.18 34.58
CA ILE A 456 -66.35 48.97 33.49
C ILE A 456 -66.27 50.41 34.02
N GLU A 457 -65.11 50.78 34.53
CA GLU A 457 -64.87 52.08 35.15
C GLU A 457 -64.07 53.02 34.26
N GLY A 458 -64.19 54.33 34.55
CA GLY A 458 -63.38 55.38 33.96
C GLY A 458 -64.15 56.68 33.84
N SER A 459 -63.47 57.82 34.04
CA SER A 459 -64.08 59.15 33.93
C SER A 459 -64.63 59.49 32.53
N ASN A 460 -64.33 58.64 31.53
CA ASN A 460 -64.59 58.87 30.12
C ASN A 460 -65.41 57.73 29.49
N PHE A 461 -66.21 56.98 30.27
CA PHE A 461 -67.16 56.03 29.69
C PHE A 461 -68.24 56.78 28.91
N ASP A 462 -68.14 56.76 27.57
CA ASP A 462 -69.04 57.45 26.66
C ASP A 462 -69.63 56.47 25.65
N ILE A 463 -70.95 56.41 25.60
CA ILE A 463 -71.71 55.58 24.66
C ILE A 463 -72.01 56.31 23.34
N ASN A 464 -71.57 57.56 23.18
CA ASN A 464 -71.79 58.42 22.02
C ASN A 464 -73.26 58.47 21.55
N GLY A 465 -74.20 58.54 22.51
CA GLY A 465 -75.64 58.55 22.22
C GLY A 465 -76.26 57.19 21.88
N GLY A 466 -75.53 56.08 22.11
CA GLY A 466 -76.09 54.73 22.06
C GLY A 466 -77.22 54.51 23.08
N THR A 467 -78.06 53.50 22.85
CA THR A 467 -79.12 53.12 23.80
C THR A 467 -78.53 52.20 24.87
N ILE A 468 -78.73 52.54 26.13
CA ILE A 468 -78.52 51.62 27.24
C ILE A 468 -79.86 50.92 27.49
N ASP A 469 -79.90 49.61 27.27
CA ASP A 469 -81.07 48.76 27.58
C ASP A 469 -80.75 47.83 28.75
N GLY A 470 -81.72 47.62 29.64
CA GLY A 470 -81.61 46.67 30.76
C GLY A 470 -80.79 47.13 31.98
N VAL A 471 -80.58 48.42 32.20
CA VAL A 471 -79.91 48.91 33.42
C VAL A 471 -80.83 48.82 34.64
N THR A 472 -80.34 48.19 35.71
CA THR A 472 -80.94 48.22 37.04
C THR A 472 -80.12 49.18 37.91
N ILE A 473 -80.64 50.38 38.18
CA ILE A 473 -80.05 51.34 39.12
C ILE A 473 -80.68 51.04 40.48
N THR A 474 -79.89 50.51 41.41
CA THR A 474 -80.30 50.29 42.81
C THR A 474 -80.01 51.49 43.67
#